data_AF-A0A7S0Q3Q2-F1
#
_entry.id   AF-A0A7S0Q3Q2-F1
#
_cell.length_a   1.000
_cell.length_b   1.000
_cell.length_c   1.000
_cell.angle_alpha   90.00
_cell.angle_beta   90.00
_cell.angle_gamma   90.00
#
_symmetry.space_group_name_H-M   'P 1'
#
loop_
_entity.id
_entity.type
_entity.pdbx_description
1 polymer ?
#
loop_
_entity_poly.entity_id
_entity_poly.type
_entity_poly.pdbx_seq_one_letter_code
_entity_poly.pdbx_strand_id
1 'polypeptide(L)'
;LTLLCDLLTQNLRPARFPAALYISALELQQRLLLLLCSGGLRLTFDWPRLWSSLFAVAAFIADGERFKEPMVPKLATSLFLHLNLLLALGDQVFPSSAVFESFAHELVRLHQIFERLFAVCKRQAPQLLSSASLARCAIVQALEHIASLPEEAAANMSAAQAMDIVRKLQLKVANEEREALQRPPPLPTARDSATFMQQLLRLLLSHSRADGTAA
;
A
#
# COMPACT_ATOMS: atom_id res chain seq x y z
N LEU A 1 3.69 -10.86 7.94
CA LEU A 1 3.58 -10.08 6.69
C LEU A 1 3.28 -10.96 5.47
N THR A 2 3.97 -12.11 5.29
CA THR A 2 3.74 -13.04 4.16
C THR A 2 2.27 -13.37 3.92
N LEU A 3 1.59 -13.92 4.94
CA LEU A 3 0.17 -14.28 4.87
C LEU A 3 -0.75 -13.11 4.49
N LEU A 4 -0.39 -11.88 4.86
CA LEU A 4 -1.17 -10.69 4.52
C LEU A 4 -0.97 -10.34 3.03
N CYS A 5 0.25 -10.47 2.52
CA CYS A 5 0.52 -10.30 1.08
C CYS A 5 -0.21 -11.37 0.24
N ASP A 6 -0.23 -12.61 0.73
CA ASP A 6 -0.92 -13.71 0.07
C ASP A 6 -2.45 -13.48 0.11
N LEU A 7 -2.99 -12.99 1.22
CA LEU A 7 -4.41 -12.59 1.31
C LEU A 7 -4.78 -11.52 0.27
N LEU A 8 -3.92 -10.49 0.11
CA LEU A 8 -4.13 -9.39 -0.83
C LEU A 8 -4.06 -9.84 -2.30
N THR A 9 -3.42 -10.97 -2.61
CA THR A 9 -3.22 -11.42 -3.99
C THR A 9 -4.17 -12.55 -4.39
N GLN A 10 -4.45 -13.50 -3.48
CA GLN A 10 -5.24 -14.70 -3.78
C GLN A 10 -6.75 -14.44 -3.96
N ASN A 11 -7.24 -13.29 -3.49
CA ASN A 11 -8.66 -12.98 -3.46
C ASN A 11 -9.09 -11.90 -4.47
N LEU A 12 -8.24 -11.56 -5.45
CA LEU A 12 -8.52 -10.51 -6.45
C LEU A 12 -9.51 -11.03 -7.50
N ARG A 13 -10.77 -11.25 -7.08
CA ARG A 13 -11.80 -11.86 -7.92
C ARG A 13 -12.92 -10.87 -8.25
N PRO A 14 -13.17 -10.59 -9.54
CA PRO A 14 -14.24 -9.73 -10.04
C PRO A 14 -15.64 -9.96 -9.45
N ALA A 15 -16.03 -11.21 -9.20
CA ALA A 15 -17.41 -11.54 -8.85
C ALA A 15 -17.72 -11.36 -7.35
N ARG A 16 -16.69 -11.34 -6.48
CA ARG A 16 -16.83 -11.32 -5.02
C ARG A 16 -15.60 -10.65 -4.42
N PHE A 17 -15.48 -9.35 -4.55
CA PHE A 17 -14.35 -8.61 -4.01
C PHE A 17 -14.65 -8.12 -2.57
N PRO A 18 -14.10 -8.76 -1.52
CA PRO A 18 -14.40 -8.38 -0.15
C PRO A 18 -13.53 -7.19 0.27
N ALA A 19 -13.75 -6.00 -0.29
CA ALA A 19 -12.90 -4.82 -0.05
C ALA A 19 -12.65 -4.51 1.45
N ALA A 20 -13.62 -4.80 2.33
CA ALA A 20 -13.44 -4.67 3.78
C ALA A 20 -12.31 -5.56 4.34
N LEU A 21 -12.16 -6.78 3.82
CA LEU A 21 -11.09 -7.71 4.20
C LEU A 21 -9.71 -7.14 3.83
N TYR A 22 -9.61 -6.53 2.66
CA TYR A 22 -8.38 -5.90 2.18
C TYR A 22 -8.01 -4.69 3.04
N ILE A 23 -9.00 -3.87 3.42
CA ILE A 23 -8.79 -2.76 4.36
C ILE A 23 -8.23 -3.30 5.68
N SER A 24 -8.85 -4.32 6.26
CA SER A 24 -8.35 -4.92 7.51
C SER A 24 -6.93 -5.48 7.38
N ALA A 25 -6.61 -6.10 6.23
CA ALA A 25 -5.26 -6.59 5.96
C ALA A 25 -4.23 -5.45 5.89
N LEU A 26 -4.52 -4.39 5.13
CA LEU A 26 -3.66 -3.22 5.00
C LEU A 26 -3.45 -2.50 6.32
N GLU A 27 -4.50 -2.33 7.11
CA GLU A 27 -4.39 -1.71 8.43
C GLU A 27 -3.59 -2.57 9.40
N LEU A 28 -3.75 -3.89 9.39
CA LEU A 28 -2.92 -4.78 10.21
C LEU A 28 -1.46 -4.73 9.76
N GLN A 29 -1.18 -4.71 8.46
CA GLN A 29 0.18 -4.51 7.95
C GLN A 29 0.74 -3.16 8.42
N GLN A 30 -0.02 -2.06 8.36
CA GLN A 30 0.42 -0.75 8.88
C GLN A 30 0.78 -0.81 10.37
N ARG A 31 -0.08 -1.42 11.21
CA ARG A 31 0.20 -1.57 12.65
C ARG A 31 1.49 -2.38 12.88
N LEU A 32 1.70 -3.45 12.13
CA LEU A 32 2.92 -4.24 12.20
C LEU A 32 4.15 -3.43 11.78
N LEU A 33 4.09 -2.68 10.68
CA LEU A 33 5.19 -1.83 10.21
C LEU A 33 5.54 -0.74 11.23
N LEU A 34 4.53 -0.10 11.82
CA LEU A 34 4.72 0.91 12.86
C LEU A 34 5.33 0.32 14.13
N LEU A 35 4.93 -0.89 14.53
CA LEU A 35 5.51 -1.60 15.68
C LEU A 35 7.00 -1.94 15.44
N LEU A 36 7.34 -2.37 14.23
CA LEU A 36 8.73 -2.63 13.86
C LEU A 36 9.56 -1.34 13.89
N CYS A 37 9.01 -0.28 13.33
CA CYS A 37 9.63 1.05 13.30
C CYS A 37 9.90 1.56 14.71
N SER A 38 8.92 1.53 15.60
CA SER A 38 9.07 2.00 16.99
C SER A 38 9.98 1.11 17.83
N GLY A 39 10.03 -0.20 17.53
CA GLY A 39 10.95 -1.14 18.16
C GLY A 39 12.37 -1.13 17.57
N GLY A 40 12.63 -0.37 16.51
CA GLY A 40 13.92 -0.40 15.79
C GLY A 40 14.24 -1.77 15.16
N LEU A 41 13.22 -2.59 14.92
CA LEU A 41 13.36 -3.96 14.41
C LEU A 41 13.30 -3.97 12.89
N ARG A 42 14.27 -4.61 12.24
CA ARG A 42 14.28 -4.84 10.80
C ARG A 42 13.91 -6.28 10.50
N LEU A 43 12.82 -6.48 9.77
CA LEU A 43 12.39 -7.82 9.37
C LEU A 43 13.23 -8.36 8.22
N THR A 44 13.72 -9.59 8.40
CA THR A 44 14.15 -10.46 7.30
C THR A 44 12.90 -10.95 6.57
N PHE A 45 12.50 -10.20 5.56
CA PHE A 45 11.28 -10.45 4.80
C PHE A 45 11.56 -10.20 3.31
N ASP A 46 10.81 -10.89 2.45
CA ASP A 46 10.81 -10.66 1.00
C ASP A 46 10.04 -9.37 0.69
N TRP A 47 10.68 -8.23 0.93
CA TRP A 47 10.08 -6.91 0.76
C TRP A 47 9.47 -6.67 -0.63
N PRO A 48 10.06 -7.15 -1.75
CA PRO A 48 9.40 -7.19 -3.05
C PRO A 48 7.98 -7.72 -3.04
N ARG A 49 7.73 -8.82 -2.30
CA ARG A 49 6.39 -9.37 -2.15
C ARG A 49 5.40 -8.38 -1.53
N LEU A 50 5.83 -7.53 -0.60
CA LEU A 50 4.96 -6.53 0.01
C LEU A 50 4.44 -5.56 -1.05
N TRP A 51 5.32 -4.81 -1.70
CA TRP A 51 4.86 -3.78 -2.64
C TRP A 51 4.24 -4.39 -3.89
N SER A 52 4.70 -5.54 -4.39
CA SER A 52 4.01 -6.24 -5.49
C SER A 52 2.56 -6.58 -5.13
N SER A 53 2.28 -7.00 -3.90
CA SER A 53 0.89 -7.28 -3.46
C SER A 53 0.05 -5.99 -3.39
N LEU A 54 0.62 -4.89 -2.90
CA LEU A 54 -0.04 -3.58 -2.86
C LEU A 54 -0.35 -3.08 -4.28
N PHE A 55 0.59 -3.24 -5.21
CA PHE A 55 0.47 -2.80 -6.60
C PHE A 55 -0.55 -3.63 -7.36
N ALA A 56 -0.63 -4.95 -7.10
CA ALA A 56 -1.66 -5.80 -7.65
C ALA A 56 -3.08 -5.36 -7.21
N VAL A 57 -3.24 -5.02 -5.92
CA VAL A 57 -4.50 -4.45 -5.41
C VAL A 57 -4.79 -3.11 -6.09
N ALA A 58 -3.80 -2.22 -6.20
CA ALA A 58 -3.94 -0.92 -6.86
C ALA A 58 -4.42 -1.07 -8.30
N ALA A 59 -3.75 -1.93 -9.07
CA ALA A 59 -4.09 -2.20 -10.46
C ALA A 59 -5.49 -2.78 -10.60
N PHE A 60 -5.87 -3.69 -9.70
CA PHE A 60 -7.18 -4.33 -9.71
C PHE A 60 -8.32 -3.33 -9.44
N ILE A 61 -8.16 -2.44 -8.46
CA ILE A 61 -9.22 -1.48 -8.11
C ILE A 61 -9.20 -0.22 -8.97
N ALA A 62 -8.09 0.11 -9.64
CA ALA A 62 -8.00 1.24 -10.57
C ALA A 62 -8.93 1.10 -11.80
N ASP A 63 -9.45 -0.10 -12.07
CA ASP A 63 -10.53 -0.31 -13.02
C ASP A 63 -11.81 0.38 -12.53
N GLY A 64 -12.22 1.43 -13.24
CA GLY A 64 -13.26 2.37 -12.79
C GLY A 64 -14.64 1.75 -12.53
N GLU A 65 -14.91 0.56 -13.05
CA GLU A 65 -16.13 -0.20 -12.75
C GLU A 65 -16.17 -0.68 -11.29
N ARG A 66 -15.00 -0.99 -10.70
CA ARG A 66 -14.88 -1.50 -9.32
C ARG A 66 -15.23 -0.47 -8.28
N PHE A 67 -14.95 0.79 -8.56
CA PHE A 67 -15.21 1.88 -7.62
C PHE A 67 -16.70 2.12 -7.31
N LYS A 68 -17.61 1.53 -8.09
CA LYS A 68 -19.05 1.51 -7.76
C LYS A 68 -19.33 0.69 -6.50
N GLU A 69 -18.44 -0.23 -6.12
CA GLU A 69 -18.55 -0.96 -4.86
C GLU A 69 -18.29 -0.01 -3.66
N PRO A 70 -19.17 0.04 -2.65
CA PRO A 70 -19.18 1.09 -1.63
C PRO A 70 -17.93 1.16 -0.75
N MET A 71 -17.15 0.07 -0.70
CA MET A 71 -15.95 -0.05 0.13
C MET A 71 -14.65 0.21 -0.65
N VAL A 72 -14.69 0.20 -2.00
CA VAL A 72 -13.49 0.39 -2.84
C VAL A 72 -12.84 1.76 -2.66
N PRO A 73 -13.58 2.89 -2.56
CA PRO A 73 -12.96 4.18 -2.30
C PRO A 73 -12.20 4.23 -0.96
N LYS A 74 -12.71 3.56 0.08
CA LYS A 74 -12.03 3.43 1.37
C LYS A 74 -10.81 2.51 1.29
N LEU A 75 -10.86 1.48 0.46
CA LEU A 75 -9.71 0.63 0.19
C LEU A 75 -8.59 1.40 -0.53
N ALA A 76 -8.92 2.14 -1.59
CA ALA A 76 -7.95 2.97 -2.30
C ALA A 76 -7.28 3.99 -1.36
N THR A 77 -8.08 4.59 -0.48
CA THR A 77 -7.61 5.44 0.63
C THR A 77 -6.61 4.70 1.53
N SER A 78 -6.97 3.53 2.05
CA SER A 78 -6.09 2.73 2.90
C SER A 78 -4.77 2.36 2.20
N LEU A 79 -4.84 2.07 0.89
CA LEU A 79 -3.69 1.75 0.06
C LEU A 79 -2.73 2.93 -0.10
N PHE A 80 -3.24 4.13 -0.40
CA PHE A 80 -2.42 5.34 -0.48
C PHE A 80 -1.76 5.66 0.86
N LEU A 81 -2.48 5.51 1.98
CA LEU A 81 -1.89 5.67 3.32
C LEU A 81 -0.76 4.67 3.58
N HIS A 82 -0.95 3.41 3.16
CA HIS A 82 0.05 2.37 3.30
C HIS A 82 1.33 2.69 2.52
N LEU A 83 1.20 3.11 1.26
CA LEU A 83 2.35 3.44 0.44
C LEU A 83 3.04 4.72 0.93
N ASN A 84 2.27 5.71 1.42
CA ASN A 84 2.84 6.91 2.05
C ASN A 84 3.64 6.58 3.31
N LEU A 85 3.17 5.64 4.13
CA LEU A 85 3.89 5.16 5.29
C LEU A 85 5.25 4.57 4.89
N LEU A 86 5.28 3.72 3.85
CA LEU A 86 6.50 3.11 3.34
C LEU A 86 7.47 4.16 2.76
N LEU A 87 6.97 5.19 2.08
CA LEU A 87 7.83 6.28 1.61
C LEU A 87 8.33 7.15 2.76
N ALA A 88 7.49 7.51 3.72
CA ALA A 88 7.87 8.42 4.81
C ALA A 88 8.85 7.77 5.79
N LEU A 89 8.68 6.48 6.06
CA LEU A 89 9.45 5.74 7.06
C LEU A 89 10.39 4.68 6.44
N GLY A 90 10.62 4.73 5.12
CA GLY A 90 11.37 3.70 4.40
C GLY A 90 12.73 3.36 5.03
N ASP A 91 13.48 4.37 5.48
CA ASP A 91 14.80 4.17 6.10
C ASP A 91 14.75 3.42 7.45
N GLN A 92 13.61 3.51 8.14
CA GLN A 92 13.40 2.87 9.44
C GLN A 92 12.80 1.48 9.26
N VAL A 93 11.98 1.30 8.22
CA VAL A 93 11.23 0.06 7.95
C VAL A 93 12.07 -0.94 7.14
N PHE A 94 12.72 -0.49 6.08
CA PHE A 94 13.47 -1.37 5.18
C PHE A 94 14.82 -1.77 5.77
N PRO A 95 15.31 -2.99 5.47
CA PRO A 95 16.54 -3.51 6.05
C PRO A 95 17.80 -2.83 5.51
N SER A 96 17.73 -2.21 4.33
CA SER A 96 18.84 -1.50 3.68
C SER A 96 18.35 -0.42 2.71
N SER A 97 19.25 0.53 2.36
CA SER A 97 18.99 1.56 1.33
C SER A 97 18.65 0.94 -0.02
N ALA A 98 19.35 -0.13 -0.42
CA ALA A 98 19.11 -0.81 -1.69
C ALA A 98 17.67 -1.35 -1.82
N VAL A 99 17.09 -1.87 -0.73
CA VAL A 99 15.69 -2.32 -0.73
C VAL A 99 14.73 -1.13 -0.88
N PHE A 100 15.03 -0.01 -0.23
CA PHE A 100 14.21 1.19 -0.35
C PHE A 100 14.30 1.81 -1.75
N GLU A 101 15.50 1.86 -2.34
CA GLU A 101 15.72 2.31 -3.73
C GLU A 101 14.96 1.43 -4.73
N SER A 102 14.95 0.11 -4.51
CA SER A 102 14.17 -0.82 -5.34
C SER A 102 12.67 -0.54 -5.24
N PHE A 103 12.15 -0.28 -4.02
CA PHE A 103 10.75 0.12 -3.84
C PHE A 103 10.44 1.45 -4.54
N ALA A 104 11.30 2.46 -4.38
CA ALA A 104 11.15 3.76 -5.02
C ALA A 104 11.14 3.63 -6.55
N HIS A 105 12.07 2.86 -7.11
CA HIS A 105 12.14 2.59 -8.54
C HIS A 105 10.86 1.94 -9.06
N GLU A 106 10.39 0.88 -8.40
CA GLU A 106 9.16 0.17 -8.81
C GLU A 106 7.91 1.04 -8.69
N LEU A 107 7.83 1.90 -7.65
CA LEU A 107 6.75 2.85 -7.49
C LEU A 107 6.72 3.85 -8.65
N VAL A 108 7.88 4.40 -9.04
CA VAL A 108 8.00 5.30 -10.19
C VAL A 108 7.67 4.57 -11.49
N ARG A 109 8.18 3.36 -11.69
CA ARG A 109 7.93 2.55 -12.88
C ARG A 109 6.44 2.28 -13.09
N LEU A 110 5.68 2.12 -12.00
CA LEU A 110 4.25 1.81 -12.01
C LEU A 110 3.34 3.02 -11.72
N HIS A 111 3.87 4.24 -11.84
CA HIS A 111 3.17 5.49 -11.51
C HIS A 111 1.76 5.60 -12.14
N GLN A 112 1.61 5.22 -13.40
CA GLN A 112 0.34 5.30 -14.15
C GLN A 112 -0.83 4.53 -13.50
N ILE A 113 -0.55 3.47 -12.72
CA ILE A 113 -1.60 2.75 -11.97
C ILE A 113 -2.18 3.66 -10.89
N PHE A 114 -1.32 4.36 -10.18
CA PHE A 114 -1.71 5.23 -9.07
C PHE A 114 -2.34 6.54 -9.55
N GLU A 115 -1.92 7.06 -10.70
CA GLU A 115 -2.58 8.21 -11.33
C GLU A 115 -4.02 7.91 -11.70
N ARG A 116 -4.26 6.76 -12.36
CA ARG A 116 -5.61 6.30 -12.67
C ARG A 116 -6.42 6.11 -11.41
N LEU A 117 -5.84 5.44 -10.40
CA LEU A 117 -6.49 5.23 -9.11
C LEU A 117 -6.88 6.56 -8.46
N PHE A 118 -5.97 7.53 -8.44
CA PHE A 118 -6.18 8.86 -7.88
C PHE A 118 -7.26 9.63 -8.64
N ALA A 119 -7.23 9.61 -9.98
CA ALA A 119 -8.25 10.26 -10.81
C ALA A 119 -9.64 9.69 -10.56
N VAL A 120 -9.76 8.36 -10.42
CA VAL A 120 -11.02 7.69 -10.12
C VAL A 120 -11.51 8.05 -8.71
N CYS A 121 -10.63 8.01 -7.70
CA CYS A 121 -10.92 8.47 -6.33
C CYS A 121 -11.41 9.93 -6.32
N LYS A 122 -10.73 10.82 -7.04
CA LYS A 122 -11.05 12.25 -7.10
C LYS A 122 -12.44 12.50 -7.69
N ARG A 123 -12.83 11.70 -8.68
CA ARG A 123 -14.14 11.80 -9.32
C ARG A 123 -15.27 11.23 -8.45
N GLN A 124 -15.04 10.10 -7.79
CA GLN A 124 -16.13 9.32 -7.16
C GLN A 124 -16.21 9.45 -5.63
N ALA A 125 -15.13 9.84 -4.95
CA ALA A 125 -15.11 10.04 -3.51
C ALA A 125 -14.16 11.17 -3.08
N PRO A 126 -14.32 12.41 -3.60
CA PRO A 126 -13.45 13.54 -3.30
C PRO A 126 -13.35 13.84 -1.79
N GLN A 127 -14.42 13.60 -1.04
CA GLN A 127 -14.48 13.76 0.41
C GLN A 127 -13.52 12.84 1.17
N LEU A 128 -13.22 11.65 0.64
CA LEU A 128 -12.26 10.74 1.27
C LEU A 128 -10.83 11.24 1.07
N LEU A 129 -10.56 11.85 -0.08
CA LEU A 129 -9.28 12.49 -0.37
C LEU A 129 -9.04 13.78 0.44
N SER A 130 -10.11 14.46 0.87
CA SER A 130 -10.02 15.69 1.68
C SER A 130 -10.07 15.45 3.19
N SER A 131 -10.86 14.46 3.65
CA SER A 131 -11.02 14.14 5.08
C SER A 131 -9.81 13.40 5.66
N ALA A 132 -9.21 12.52 4.88
CA ALA A 132 -7.84 12.18 5.12
C ALA A 132 -6.98 13.30 4.54
N SER A 133 -5.86 13.60 5.17
CA SER A 133 -4.71 14.23 4.51
C SER A 133 -4.14 13.41 3.34
N LEU A 134 -4.92 12.52 2.72
CA LEU A 134 -4.57 11.57 1.69
C LEU A 134 -3.98 12.22 0.44
N ALA A 135 -4.46 13.42 0.12
CA ALA A 135 -3.99 14.25 -0.98
C ALA A 135 -2.65 14.96 -0.69
N ARG A 136 -2.14 14.94 0.54
CA ARG A 136 -0.91 15.62 0.98
C ARG A 136 0.32 14.71 0.76
N CYS A 137 0.33 14.12 -0.41
CA CYS A 137 0.82 12.78 -0.68
C CYS A 137 2.19 12.88 -1.36
N ALA A 138 3.28 12.43 -0.71
CA ALA A 138 4.55 12.24 -1.41
C ALA A 138 4.35 11.40 -2.67
N ILE A 139 3.41 10.44 -2.66
CA ILE A 139 3.04 9.67 -3.86
C ILE A 139 2.35 10.53 -4.89
N VAL A 140 1.23 11.21 -4.60
CA VAL A 140 0.56 12.02 -5.62
C VAL A 140 1.48 13.12 -6.17
N GLN A 141 2.29 13.77 -5.32
CA GLN A 141 3.30 14.71 -5.79
C GLN A 141 4.46 14.04 -6.56
N ALA A 142 4.87 12.82 -6.19
CA ALA A 142 5.79 12.02 -6.99
C ALA A 142 5.19 11.74 -8.36
N LEU A 143 3.97 11.22 -8.38
CA LEU A 143 3.22 10.87 -9.58
C LEU A 143 3.02 12.09 -10.45
N GLU A 144 2.58 13.24 -9.91
CA GLU A 144 2.46 14.50 -10.66
C GLU A 144 3.82 14.98 -11.21
N HIS A 145 4.90 14.86 -10.42
CA HIS A 145 6.23 15.19 -10.90
C HIS A 145 6.71 14.22 -12.00
N ILE A 146 6.41 12.93 -11.87
CA ILE A 146 6.76 11.89 -12.85
C ILE A 146 5.91 12.03 -14.12
N ALA A 147 4.61 12.35 -13.98
CA ALA A 147 3.69 12.64 -15.08
C ALA A 147 4.14 13.83 -15.91
N SER A 148 4.83 14.79 -15.28
CA SER A 148 5.40 15.94 -15.97
C SER A 148 6.66 15.62 -16.77
N LEU A 149 7.28 14.45 -16.53
CA LEU A 149 8.40 13.96 -17.32
C LEU A 149 7.89 13.29 -18.61
N PRO A 150 8.67 13.35 -19.71
CA PRO A 150 8.38 12.56 -20.91
C PRO A 150 8.29 11.06 -20.56
N GLU A 151 7.33 10.34 -21.17
CA GLU A 151 7.07 8.92 -20.86
C GLU A 151 8.33 8.04 -21.03
N GLU A 152 9.15 8.33 -22.05
CA GLU A 152 10.46 7.69 -22.26
C GLU A 152 11.47 7.96 -21.13
N ALA A 153 11.43 9.14 -20.52
CA ALA A 153 12.30 9.50 -19.40
C ALA A 153 11.85 8.82 -18.10
N ALA A 154 10.54 8.67 -17.90
CA ALA A 154 9.99 7.92 -16.78
C ALA A 154 10.29 6.42 -16.90
N ALA A 155 10.16 5.85 -18.10
CA ALA A 155 10.42 4.44 -18.38
C ALA A 155 11.90 4.05 -18.23
N ASN A 156 12.83 4.95 -18.58
CA ASN A 156 14.27 4.72 -18.49
C ASN A 156 14.90 5.25 -17.19
N MET A 157 14.09 5.60 -16.20
CA MET A 157 14.58 6.19 -14.95
C MET A 157 15.35 5.16 -14.13
N SER A 158 16.58 5.48 -13.74
CA SER A 158 17.37 4.63 -12.85
C SER A 158 16.80 4.62 -11.42
N ALA A 159 17.14 3.59 -10.63
CA ALA A 159 16.73 3.51 -9.22
C ALA A 159 17.24 4.70 -8.38
N ALA A 160 18.45 5.19 -8.66
CA ALA A 160 19.01 6.36 -7.99
C ALA A 160 18.19 7.63 -8.27
N GLN A 161 17.81 7.86 -9.53
CA GLN A 161 16.97 9.01 -9.90
C GLN A 161 15.57 8.93 -9.27
N ALA A 162 14.96 7.74 -9.26
CA ALA A 162 13.69 7.51 -8.59
C ALA A 162 13.80 7.80 -7.08
N MET A 163 14.90 7.38 -6.45
CA MET A 163 15.16 7.64 -5.05
C MET A 163 15.33 9.13 -4.76
N ASP A 164 16.04 9.88 -5.61
CA ASP A 164 16.21 11.33 -5.46
C ASP A 164 14.86 12.08 -5.49
N ILE A 165 13.94 11.65 -6.34
CA ILE A 165 12.56 12.18 -6.37
C ILE A 165 11.90 11.91 -5.01
N VAL A 166 11.92 10.66 -4.53
CA VAL A 166 11.35 10.27 -3.24
C VAL A 166 11.96 11.07 -2.08
N ARG A 167 13.29 11.27 -2.07
CA ARG A 167 13.98 12.07 -1.03
C ARG A 167 13.52 13.51 -1.02
N LYS A 168 13.45 14.16 -2.19
CA LYS A 168 12.96 15.54 -2.31
C LYS A 168 11.53 15.67 -1.81
N LEU A 169 10.71 14.64 -2.00
CA LEU A 169 9.33 14.62 -1.53
C LEU A 169 9.25 14.40 -0.03
N GLN A 170 10.03 13.47 0.53
CA GLN A 170 10.13 13.29 1.98
C GLN A 170 10.41 14.62 2.67
N LEU A 171 11.35 15.44 2.15
CA LEU A 171 11.70 16.76 2.70
C LEU A 171 10.55 17.78 2.69
N LYS A 172 9.57 17.63 1.80
CA LYS A 172 8.40 18.52 1.69
C LYS A 172 7.25 18.12 2.60
N VAL A 173 7.23 16.88 3.11
CA VAL A 173 6.19 16.41 4.03
C VAL A 173 6.35 17.09 5.38
N ALA A 174 5.31 17.79 5.83
CA ALA A 174 5.35 18.50 7.11
C ALA A 174 5.47 17.51 8.30
N ASN A 175 6.08 17.95 9.40
CA ASN A 175 6.26 17.09 10.58
C ASN A 175 4.93 16.57 11.15
N GLU A 176 3.89 17.41 11.19
CA GLU A 176 2.55 17.02 11.63
C GLU A 176 1.96 15.88 10.77
N GLU A 177 2.25 15.89 9.47
CA GLU A 177 1.79 14.87 8.54
C GLU A 177 2.56 13.55 8.73
N ARG A 178 3.86 13.64 9.00
CA ARG A 178 4.67 12.47 9.37
C ARG A 178 4.19 11.85 10.67
N GLU A 179 3.86 12.67 11.68
CA GLU A 179 3.30 12.20 12.94
C GLU A 179 1.93 11.54 12.74
N ALA A 180 1.08 12.11 11.89
CA ALA A 180 -0.22 11.52 11.58
C ALA A 180 -0.10 10.15 10.89
N LEU A 181 0.87 9.97 9.97
CA LEU A 181 1.18 8.67 9.35
C LEU A 181 1.67 7.63 10.36
N GLN A 182 2.35 8.07 11.41
CA GLN A 182 2.84 7.19 12.47
C GLN A 182 1.75 6.74 13.45
N ARG A 183 0.54 7.31 13.38
CA ARG A 183 -0.56 6.88 14.23
C ARG A 183 -1.13 5.56 13.72
N PRO A 184 -1.25 4.53 14.56
CA PRO A 184 -1.82 3.26 14.15
C PRO A 184 -3.29 3.45 13.74
N PRO A 185 -3.76 2.75 12.69
CA PRO A 185 -5.16 2.80 12.32
C PRO A 185 -6.07 2.31 13.46
N PRO A 186 -7.31 2.83 13.57
CA PRO A 186 -8.23 2.52 14.67
C PRO A 186 -8.55 1.03 14.70
N LEU A 187 -8.68 0.43 15.89
CA LEU A 187 -8.92 -1.01 15.99
C LEU A 187 -10.23 -1.42 15.28
N PRO A 188 -10.24 -2.55 14.55
CA PRO A 188 -11.45 -3.06 13.93
C PRO A 188 -12.50 -3.44 14.98
N THR A 189 -13.77 -3.44 14.59
CA THR A 189 -14.83 -3.93 15.48
C THR A 189 -14.67 -5.43 15.75
N ALA A 190 -15.30 -5.95 16.80
CA ALA A 190 -15.26 -7.38 17.12
C ALA A 190 -15.76 -8.25 15.96
N ARG A 191 -16.78 -7.78 15.24
CA ARG A 191 -17.36 -8.46 14.07
C ARG A 191 -16.38 -8.52 12.90
N ASP A 192 -15.73 -7.40 12.60
CA ASP A 192 -14.76 -7.32 11.50
C ASP A 192 -13.53 -8.19 11.81
N SER A 193 -13.09 -8.16 13.08
CA SER A 193 -11.99 -8.99 13.59
C SER A 193 -12.29 -10.48 13.43
N ALA A 194 -13.49 -10.95 13.80
CA ALA A 194 -13.88 -12.34 13.66
C ALA A 194 -13.89 -12.80 12.20
N THR A 195 -14.45 -11.97 11.30
CA THR A 195 -14.50 -12.26 9.87
C THR A 195 -13.09 -12.33 9.26
N PHE A 196 -12.23 -11.38 9.63
CA PHE A 196 -10.84 -11.34 9.18
C PHE A 196 -10.05 -12.55 9.68
N MET A 197 -10.17 -12.92 10.97
CA MET A 197 -9.54 -14.11 11.54
C MET A 197 -9.98 -15.39 10.83
N GLN A 198 -11.28 -15.54 10.51
CA GLN A 198 -11.77 -16.71 9.76
C GLN A 198 -11.10 -16.83 8.39
N GLN A 199 -10.90 -15.74 7.66
CA GLN A 199 -10.22 -15.79 6.36
C GLN A 199 -8.73 -16.08 6.50
N LEU A 200 -8.06 -15.51 7.50
CA LEU A 200 -6.65 -15.83 7.79
C LEU A 200 -6.47 -17.30 8.14
N LEU A 201 -7.36 -17.88 8.96
CA LEU A 201 -7.31 -19.30 9.30
C LEU A 201 -7.51 -20.18 8.06
N ARG A 202 -8.41 -19.82 7.14
CA ARG A 202 -8.58 -20.54 5.87
C ARG A 202 -7.31 -20.51 5.02
N LEU A 203 -6.65 -19.36 4.94
CA LEU A 203 -5.38 -19.22 4.22
C LEU A 203 -4.26 -20.04 4.89
N LEU A 204 -4.17 -20.04 6.21
CA LEU A 204 -3.21 -20.87 6.95
C LEU A 204 -3.46 -22.37 6.70
N LEU A 205 -4.72 -22.79 6.72
CA LEU A 205 -5.09 -24.17 6.41
C LEU A 205 -4.80 -24.54 4.95
N SER A 206 -4.97 -23.63 4.00
CA SER A 206 -4.62 -23.90 2.60
C SER A 206 -3.11 -24.04 2.40
N HIS A 207 -2.30 -23.18 3.06
CA HIS A 207 -0.84 -23.29 3.01
C HIS A 207 -0.35 -24.58 3.67
N SER A 208 -0.83 -24.90 4.87
CA SER A 208 -0.43 -26.13 5.56
C SER A 208 -0.77 -27.41 4.78
N ARG A 209 -1.90 -27.43 4.05
CA ARG A 209 -2.24 -28.52 3.13
C ARG A 209 -1.33 -28.58 1.91
N ALA A 210 -0.98 -27.42 1.33
CA ALA A 210 -0.08 -27.37 0.18
C ALA A 210 1.35 -27.80 0.54
N ASP A 211 1.79 -27.49 1.74
CA ASP A 211 3.12 -27.83 2.26
C ASP A 211 3.17 -29.22 2.94
N GLY A 212 2.07 -29.97 2.94
CA GLY A 212 1.98 -31.31 3.52
C GLY A 212 2.08 -31.38 5.04
N THR A 213 1.99 -30.25 5.74
CA THR A 213 2.11 -30.14 7.21
C THR A 213 0.79 -30.38 7.93
N ALA A 214 -0.34 -30.27 7.23
CA ALA A 214 -1.65 -30.68 7.71
C ALA A 214 -2.13 -31.90 6.93
N ALA A 215 -2.21 -33.04 7.61
CA ALA A 215 -2.81 -34.29 7.12
C ALA A 215 -4.34 -34.19 7.05
#